data_AF-A0A5C2SK58-F1
#
_entry.id   AF-A0A5C2SK58-F1
#
_cell.length_a   1.000
_cell.length_b   1.000
_cell.length_c   1.000
_cell.angle_alpha   90.00
_cell.angle_beta   90.00
_cell.angle_gamma   90.00
#
_symmetry.space_group_name_H-M   'P 1'
#
loop_
_entity.id
_entity.type
_entity.pdbx_description
1 polymer ?
#
loop_
_entity_poly.entity_id
_entity_poly.type
_entity_poly.pdbx_seq_one_letter_code
_entity_poly.pdbx_strand_id
1 'polypeptide(L)'
;MELQQQLQDVQGRLHQNEETLAAEAEEQYAESWDNVSHMSNESCCGMEHIRDVEKDYKALQEESRRKKEFLDAHITTLKDDLKREHRSGCEARKKIAVLEKDKTDLEARMHAAEDKLQAINTEMTCPVCWSSPITHLWPCGHGLCRECKVLNKEAQDVTNEEEDLDIWFNCYDEQYHCPVCRRHCNQEYPLGNLHLLKKVTEILTPDV
;
A
#
# COMPACT_ATOMS: atom_id res chain seq x y z
N MET A 1 121.30 54.36 19.67
CA MET A 1 120.00 55.05 19.54
C MET A 1 119.02 54.29 18.64
N GLU A 2 119.42 53.73 17.49
CA GLU A 2 118.51 53.00 16.57
C GLU A 2 117.75 51.83 17.21
N LEU A 3 118.40 51.00 18.03
CA LEU A 3 117.78 49.81 18.64
C LEU A 3 116.64 50.14 19.63
N GLN A 4 116.73 51.26 20.34
CA GLN A 4 115.67 51.70 21.28
C GLN A 4 114.43 52.21 20.53
N GLN A 5 114.64 52.92 19.41
CA GLN A 5 113.55 53.40 18.59
C GLN A 5 112.80 52.25 17.90
N GLN A 6 113.53 51.23 17.44
CA GLN A 6 112.93 50.02 16.85
C GLN A 6 112.11 49.23 17.87
N LEU A 7 112.58 49.13 19.13
CA LEU A 7 111.84 48.46 20.20
C LEU A 7 110.52 49.17 20.54
N GLN A 8 110.53 50.52 20.61
CA GLN A 8 109.32 51.30 20.84
C GLN A 8 108.32 51.19 19.68
N ASP A 9 108.78 51.18 18.44
CA ASP A 9 107.92 51.00 17.27
C ASP A 9 107.25 49.62 17.25
N VAL A 10 108.02 48.57 17.55
CA VAL A 10 107.49 47.20 17.66
C VAL A 10 106.49 47.07 18.80
N GLN A 11 106.75 47.69 19.95
CA GLN A 11 105.82 47.70 21.09
C GLN A 11 104.53 48.46 20.77
N GLY A 12 104.62 49.62 20.10
CA GLY A 12 103.46 50.39 19.67
C GLY A 12 102.59 49.62 18.67
N ARG A 13 103.21 48.95 17.70
CA ARG A 13 102.51 48.07 16.75
C ARG A 13 101.90 46.84 17.41
N LEU A 14 102.59 46.25 18.39
CA LEU A 14 102.04 45.11 19.13
C LEU A 14 100.78 45.54 19.89
N HIS A 15 100.82 46.68 20.57
CA HIS A 15 99.67 47.20 21.29
C HIS A 15 98.49 47.52 20.36
N GLN A 16 98.75 48.17 19.22
CA GLN A 16 97.71 48.42 18.21
C GLN A 16 97.10 47.13 17.63
N ASN A 17 97.93 46.11 17.41
CA ASN A 17 97.45 44.81 16.96
C ASN A 17 96.61 44.12 18.05
N GLU A 18 97.00 44.22 19.33
CA GLU A 18 96.21 43.69 20.45
C GLU A 18 94.85 44.39 20.56
N GLU A 19 94.80 45.72 20.44
CA GLU A 19 93.54 46.49 20.45
C GLU A 19 92.66 46.15 19.24
N THR A 20 93.24 45.99 18.06
CA THR A 20 92.50 45.63 16.84
C THR A 20 91.93 44.23 16.95
N LEU A 21 92.73 43.26 17.42
CA LEU A 21 92.26 41.88 17.64
C LEU A 21 91.18 41.82 18.72
N ALA A 22 91.28 42.64 19.78
CA ALA A 22 90.24 42.73 20.80
C ALA A 22 88.93 43.28 20.22
N ALA A 23 89.00 44.34 19.40
CA ALA A 23 87.83 44.92 18.75
C ALA A 23 87.19 43.95 17.74
N GLU A 24 87.99 43.25 16.92
CA GLU A 24 87.50 42.23 15.99
C GLU A 24 86.86 41.04 16.73
N ALA A 25 87.41 40.64 17.88
CA ALA A 25 86.83 39.59 18.72
C ALA A 25 85.50 40.02 19.36
N GLU A 26 85.39 41.27 19.79
CA GLU A 26 84.14 41.83 20.33
C GLU A 26 83.05 41.92 19.25
N GLU A 27 83.40 42.35 18.03
CA GLU A 27 82.47 42.39 16.89
C GLU A 27 81.98 40.98 16.52
N GLN A 28 82.89 40.01 16.40
CA GLN A 28 82.52 38.61 16.13
C GLN A 28 81.64 38.02 17.25
N TYR A 29 81.90 38.37 18.50
CA TYR A 29 81.08 37.93 19.63
C TYR A 29 79.68 38.56 19.60
N ALA A 30 79.57 39.85 19.29
CA ALA A 30 78.29 40.54 19.15
C ALA A 30 77.45 39.95 18.01
N GLU A 31 78.04 39.75 16.83
CA GLU A 31 77.37 39.11 15.69
C GLU A 31 76.93 37.67 16.01
N SER A 32 77.79 36.91 16.70
CA SER A 32 77.44 35.55 17.13
C SER A 32 76.26 35.55 18.11
N TRP A 33 76.19 36.50 19.05
CA TRP A 33 75.09 36.61 20.00
C TRP A 33 73.79 37.05 19.35
N ASP A 34 73.83 37.99 18.42
CA ASP A 34 72.66 38.44 17.67
C ASP A 34 72.05 37.30 16.86
N ASN A 35 72.90 36.49 16.21
CA ASN A 35 72.46 35.29 15.48
C ASN A 35 71.82 34.24 16.40
N VAL A 36 72.39 33.98 17.57
CA VAL A 36 71.82 33.04 18.56
C VAL A 36 70.48 33.56 19.09
N SER A 37 70.39 34.86 19.39
CA SER A 37 69.17 35.51 19.85
C SER A 37 68.06 35.43 18.80
N HIS A 38 68.39 35.70 17.53
CA HIS A 38 67.47 35.60 16.40
C HIS A 38 66.91 34.19 16.25
N MET A 39 67.78 33.17 16.20
CA MET A 39 67.35 31.77 16.10
C MET A 39 66.50 31.33 17.30
N SER A 40 66.81 31.81 18.51
CA SER A 40 66.01 31.52 19.70
C SER A 40 64.61 32.11 19.61
N ASN A 41 64.48 33.35 19.12
CA ASN A 41 63.18 34.00 18.93
C ASN A 41 62.36 33.29 17.85
N GLU A 42 62.96 32.98 16.70
CA GLU A 42 62.31 32.21 15.63
C GLU A 42 61.83 30.84 16.14
N SER A 43 62.64 30.15 16.95
CA SER A 43 62.25 28.87 17.56
C SER A 43 61.09 29.03 18.54
N CYS A 44 61.03 30.13 19.30
CA CYS A 44 59.93 30.42 20.21
C CYS A 44 58.62 30.67 19.45
N CYS A 45 58.67 31.53 18.43
CA CYS A 45 57.52 31.80 17.55
C CYS A 45 57.04 30.54 16.83
N GLY A 46 57.97 29.68 16.38
CA GLY A 46 57.65 28.39 15.78
C GLY A 46 56.89 27.46 16.74
N MET A 47 57.34 27.36 18.00
CA MET A 47 56.64 26.57 19.02
C MET A 47 55.25 27.13 19.36
N GLU A 48 55.08 28.45 19.40
CA GLU A 48 53.77 29.09 19.58
C GLU A 48 52.81 28.72 18.45
N HIS A 49 53.26 28.84 17.20
CA HIS A 49 52.43 28.49 16.05
C HIS A 49 52.02 27.01 16.04
N ILE A 50 52.94 26.10 16.40
CA ILE A 50 52.62 24.67 16.52
C ILE A 50 51.54 24.44 17.58
N ARG A 51 51.62 25.10 18.74
CA ARG A 51 50.61 24.98 19.79
C ARG A 51 49.24 25.46 19.35
N ASP A 52 49.18 26.56 18.60
CA ASP A 52 47.93 27.08 18.06
C ASP A 52 47.31 26.10 17.04
N VAL A 53 48.11 25.57 16.12
CA VAL A 53 47.66 24.57 15.15
C VAL A 53 47.18 23.28 15.84
N GLU A 54 47.88 22.81 16.88
CA GLU A 54 47.44 21.66 17.68
C GLU A 54 46.09 21.89 18.36
N LYS A 55 45.85 23.11 18.86
CA LYS A 55 44.59 23.49 19.50
C LYS A 55 43.45 23.49 18.48
N ASP A 56 43.66 24.07 17.32
CA ASP A 56 42.68 24.10 16.23
C ASP A 56 42.37 22.69 15.73
N TYR A 57 43.39 21.86 15.57
CA TYR A 57 43.22 20.46 15.18
C TYR A 57 42.37 19.68 16.19
N LYS A 58 42.60 19.85 17.50
CA LYS A 58 41.78 19.24 18.55
C LYS A 58 40.33 19.72 18.50
N ALA A 59 40.10 21.01 18.25
CA ALA A 59 38.76 21.57 18.11
C ALA A 59 38.01 20.97 16.92
N LEU A 60 38.68 20.87 15.76
CA LEU A 60 38.13 20.23 14.56
C LEU A 60 37.84 18.74 14.77
N GLN A 61 38.70 18.04 15.50
CA GLN A 61 38.48 16.63 15.83
C GLN A 61 37.22 16.43 16.70
N GLU A 62 37.03 17.31 17.69
CA GLU A 62 35.84 17.30 18.55
C GLU A 62 34.56 17.62 17.76
N GLU A 63 34.60 18.64 16.89
CA GLU A 63 33.47 18.98 16.02
C GLU A 63 33.12 17.82 15.08
N SER A 64 34.12 17.21 14.44
CA SER A 64 33.94 16.06 13.59
C SER A 64 33.33 14.87 14.34
N ARG A 65 33.74 14.65 15.61
CA ARG A 65 33.17 13.59 16.45
C ARG A 65 31.70 13.85 16.74
N ARG A 66 31.34 15.07 17.18
CA ARG A 66 29.95 15.45 17.46
C ARG A 66 29.07 15.34 16.23
N LYS A 67 29.57 15.78 15.07
CA LYS A 67 28.84 15.69 13.80
C LYS A 67 28.59 14.24 13.40
N LYS A 68 29.57 13.36 13.62
CA LYS A 68 29.41 11.92 13.40
C LYS A 68 28.35 11.32 14.33
N GLU A 69 28.41 11.61 15.62
CA GLU A 69 27.41 11.14 16.60
C GLU A 69 26.00 11.62 16.25
N PHE A 70 25.85 12.88 15.83
CA PHE A 70 24.57 13.42 15.36
C PHE A 70 24.05 12.67 14.12
N LEU A 71 24.90 12.43 13.12
CA LEU A 71 24.52 11.69 11.92
C LEU A 71 24.15 10.23 12.23
N ASP A 72 24.89 9.57 13.11
CA ASP A 72 24.62 8.20 13.53
C ASP A 72 23.26 8.09 14.25
N ALA A 73 22.94 9.07 15.11
CA ALA A 73 21.62 9.17 15.73
C ALA A 73 20.51 9.38 14.69
N HIS A 74 20.71 10.31 13.74
CA HIS A 74 19.73 10.59 12.70
C HIS A 74 19.49 9.38 11.78
N ILE A 75 20.55 8.67 11.38
CA ILE A 75 20.46 7.43 10.61
C ILE A 75 19.68 6.36 11.37
N THR A 76 19.88 6.26 12.69
CA THR A 76 19.15 5.30 13.53
C THR A 76 17.65 5.60 13.55
N THR A 77 17.26 6.87 13.74
CA THR A 77 15.86 7.30 13.67
C THR A 77 15.24 6.97 12.31
N LEU A 78 15.91 7.33 11.20
CA LEU A 78 15.42 7.02 9.85
C LEU A 78 15.25 5.51 9.61
N LYS A 79 16.15 4.68 10.14
CA LYS A 79 16.03 3.22 10.04
C LYS A 79 14.78 2.71 10.78
N ASP A 80 14.45 3.28 11.93
CA ASP A 80 13.28 2.86 12.69
C ASP A 80 11.96 3.36 12.07
N ASP A 81 11.96 4.57 11.49
CA ASP A 81 10.84 5.06 10.66
C ASP A 81 10.58 4.13 9.47
N LEU A 82 11.63 3.74 8.74
CA LEU A 82 11.50 2.83 7.61
C LEU A 82 10.92 1.46 8.03
N LYS A 83 11.34 0.92 9.19
CA LYS A 83 10.77 -0.32 9.73
C LYS A 83 9.29 -0.17 10.10
N ARG A 84 8.90 0.98 10.68
CA ARG A 84 7.49 1.27 11.00
C ARG A 84 6.65 1.30 9.74
N GLU A 85 7.05 2.08 8.75
CA GLU A 85 6.35 2.17 7.46
C GLU A 85 6.25 0.82 6.76
N HIS A 86 7.32 0.02 6.76
CA HIS A 86 7.28 -1.32 6.19
C HIS A 86 6.26 -2.24 6.91
N ARG A 87 6.18 -2.19 8.24
CA ARG A 87 5.17 -2.93 9.01
C ARG A 87 3.75 -2.46 8.69
N SER A 88 3.52 -1.14 8.68
CA SER A 88 2.25 -0.53 8.30
C SER A 88 1.81 -0.96 6.90
N GLY A 89 2.72 -0.95 5.92
CA GLY A 89 2.46 -1.41 4.56
C GLY A 89 2.15 -2.91 4.48
N CYS A 90 2.78 -3.75 5.29
CA CYS A 90 2.44 -5.16 5.41
C CYS A 90 1.04 -5.38 6.02
N GLU A 91 0.66 -4.61 7.03
CA GLU A 91 -0.67 -4.68 7.64
C GLU A 91 -1.77 -4.20 6.67
N ALA A 92 -1.53 -3.12 5.93
CA ALA A 92 -2.43 -2.63 4.90
C ALA A 92 -2.67 -3.69 3.81
N ARG A 93 -1.61 -4.34 3.33
CA ARG A 93 -1.72 -5.44 2.35
C ARG A 93 -2.55 -6.61 2.87
N LYS A 94 -2.40 -6.99 4.14
CA LYS A 94 -3.24 -8.04 4.76
C LYS A 94 -4.71 -7.63 4.81
N LYS A 95 -5.01 -6.37 5.17
CA LYS A 95 -6.39 -5.85 5.19
C LYS A 95 -7.00 -5.84 3.78
N ILE A 96 -6.24 -5.43 2.76
CA ILE A 96 -6.69 -5.47 1.36
C ILE A 96 -7.05 -6.89 0.94
N ALA A 97 -6.19 -7.88 1.24
CA ALA A 97 -6.46 -9.27 0.88
C ALA A 97 -7.74 -9.83 1.54
N VAL A 98 -8.02 -9.45 2.80
CA VAL A 98 -9.27 -9.82 3.47
C VAL A 98 -10.46 -9.14 2.79
N LEU A 99 -10.38 -7.84 2.50
CA LEU A 99 -11.46 -7.10 1.83
C LEU A 99 -11.73 -7.60 0.41
N GLU A 100 -10.70 -8.00 -0.32
CA GLU A 100 -10.83 -8.62 -1.65
C GLU A 100 -11.58 -9.95 -1.57
N LYS A 101 -11.26 -10.79 -0.57
CA LYS A 101 -11.99 -12.03 -0.32
C LYS A 101 -13.45 -11.75 0.06
N ASP A 102 -13.69 -10.84 0.99
CA ASP A 102 -15.05 -10.48 1.43
C ASP A 102 -15.87 -9.92 0.27
N LYS A 103 -15.25 -9.16 -0.63
CA LYS A 103 -15.87 -8.68 -1.88
C LYS A 103 -16.28 -9.87 -2.76
N THR A 104 -15.40 -10.83 -3.01
CA THR A 104 -15.72 -12.01 -3.82
C THR A 104 -16.84 -12.86 -3.20
N ASP A 105 -16.84 -13.03 -1.88
CA ASP A 105 -17.89 -13.77 -1.18
C ASP A 105 -19.25 -13.03 -1.27
N LEU A 106 -19.24 -11.70 -1.22
CA LEU A 106 -20.43 -10.88 -1.39
C LEU A 106 -20.99 -10.97 -2.82
N GLU A 107 -20.13 -10.86 -3.84
CA GLU A 107 -20.52 -11.02 -5.25
C GLU A 107 -21.13 -12.40 -5.51
N ALA A 108 -20.55 -13.47 -4.96
CA ALA A 108 -21.11 -14.82 -5.06
C ALA A 108 -22.51 -14.93 -4.42
N ARG A 109 -22.71 -14.30 -3.25
CA ARG A 109 -24.02 -14.25 -2.58
C ARG A 109 -25.05 -13.43 -3.37
N MET A 110 -24.63 -12.35 -4.02
CA MET A 110 -25.50 -11.55 -4.88
C MET A 110 -25.97 -12.37 -6.07
N HIS A 111 -25.07 -13.05 -6.78
CA HIS A 111 -25.45 -13.92 -7.90
C HIS A 111 -26.40 -15.04 -7.47
N ALA A 112 -26.14 -15.69 -6.33
CA ALA A 112 -27.05 -16.68 -5.78
C ALA A 112 -28.44 -16.11 -5.42
N ALA A 113 -28.53 -14.85 -5.03
CA ALA A 113 -29.81 -14.17 -4.78
C ALA A 113 -30.52 -13.78 -6.08
N GLU A 114 -29.77 -13.31 -7.09
CA GLU A 114 -30.28 -13.02 -8.44
C GLU A 114 -30.87 -14.28 -9.07
N ASP A 115 -30.18 -15.42 -9.00
CA ASP A 115 -30.68 -16.70 -9.51
C ASP A 115 -31.99 -17.13 -8.82
N LYS A 116 -32.08 -16.94 -7.50
CA LYS A 116 -33.31 -17.23 -6.74
C LYS A 116 -34.46 -16.31 -7.14
N LEU A 117 -34.20 -15.01 -7.32
CA LEU A 117 -35.19 -14.05 -7.78
C LEU A 117 -35.66 -14.38 -9.20
N GLN A 118 -34.75 -14.77 -10.08
CA GLN A 118 -35.08 -15.18 -11.44
C GLN A 118 -35.92 -16.46 -11.46
N ALA A 119 -35.61 -17.43 -10.58
CA ALA A 119 -36.41 -18.64 -10.42
C ALA A 119 -37.84 -18.30 -9.98
N ILE A 120 -38.00 -17.50 -8.92
CA ILE A 120 -39.31 -17.03 -8.43
C ILE A 120 -40.06 -16.26 -9.52
N ASN A 121 -39.40 -15.35 -10.23
CA ASN A 121 -40.02 -14.56 -11.29
C ASN A 121 -40.52 -15.47 -12.43
N THR A 122 -39.74 -16.49 -12.79
CA THR A 122 -40.13 -17.49 -13.79
C THR A 122 -41.32 -18.31 -13.30
N GLU A 123 -41.33 -18.76 -12.05
CA GLU A 123 -42.45 -19.50 -11.45
C GLU A 123 -43.73 -18.68 -11.37
N MET A 124 -43.61 -17.38 -11.09
CA MET A 124 -44.75 -16.46 -10.97
C MET A 124 -45.19 -15.88 -12.31
N THR A 125 -44.54 -16.21 -13.42
CA THR A 125 -44.90 -15.69 -14.75
C THR A 125 -45.98 -16.56 -15.40
N CYS A 126 -46.98 -15.92 -16.02
CA CYS A 126 -48.05 -16.60 -16.72
C CYS A 126 -47.50 -17.51 -17.85
N PRO A 127 -47.79 -18.83 -17.84
CA PRO A 127 -47.26 -19.79 -18.83
C PRO A 127 -47.85 -19.61 -20.24
N VAL A 128 -48.86 -18.75 -20.40
CA VAL A 128 -49.49 -18.47 -21.69
C VAL A 128 -48.84 -17.28 -22.40
N CYS A 129 -48.64 -16.15 -21.70
CA CYS A 129 -48.10 -14.93 -22.30
C CYS A 129 -46.65 -14.63 -21.91
N TRP A 130 -46.09 -15.29 -20.90
CA TRP A 130 -44.72 -15.12 -20.42
C TRP A 130 -44.34 -13.69 -20.00
N SER A 131 -45.33 -12.80 -19.84
CA SER A 131 -45.12 -11.35 -19.74
C SER A 131 -45.76 -10.74 -18.50
N SER A 132 -46.63 -11.47 -17.82
CA SER A 132 -47.41 -10.94 -16.70
C SER A 132 -47.41 -11.91 -15.52
N PRO A 133 -47.43 -11.41 -14.28
CA PRO A 133 -47.49 -12.27 -13.11
C PRO A 133 -48.81 -13.05 -13.07
N ILE A 134 -48.76 -14.24 -12.50
CA ILE A 134 -49.91 -15.09 -12.20
C ILE A 134 -50.76 -14.37 -11.15
N THR A 135 -52.06 -14.23 -11.44
CA THR A 135 -53.04 -13.58 -10.57
C THR A 135 -54.20 -14.50 -10.18
N HIS A 136 -54.26 -15.70 -10.76
CA HIS A 136 -55.33 -16.65 -10.55
C HIS A 136 -54.82 -18.09 -10.71
N LEU A 137 -55.21 -18.98 -9.80
CA LEU A 137 -54.90 -20.40 -9.84
C LEU A 137 -56.14 -21.21 -10.21
N TRP A 138 -55.98 -22.14 -11.15
CA TRP A 138 -57.01 -23.10 -11.54
C TRP A 138 -56.96 -24.36 -10.67
N PRO A 139 -58.06 -25.13 -10.53
CA PRO A 139 -58.09 -26.37 -9.74
C PRO A 139 -57.06 -27.42 -10.16
N CYS A 140 -56.64 -27.41 -11.43
CA CYS A 140 -55.58 -28.27 -11.96
C CYS A 140 -54.15 -27.85 -11.59
N GLY A 141 -53.99 -26.80 -10.76
CA GLY A 141 -52.70 -26.30 -10.29
C GLY A 141 -52.04 -25.25 -11.19
N HIS A 142 -52.56 -24.98 -12.39
CA HIS A 142 -51.99 -23.95 -13.28
C HIS A 142 -52.40 -22.53 -12.89
N GLY A 143 -51.43 -21.62 -12.86
CA GLY A 143 -51.66 -20.19 -12.65
C GLY A 143 -51.70 -19.38 -13.95
N LEU A 144 -52.56 -18.37 -14.05
CA LEU A 144 -52.65 -17.44 -15.19
C LEU A 144 -52.73 -15.98 -14.75
N CYS A 145 -52.27 -15.07 -15.61
CA CYS A 145 -52.48 -13.63 -15.44
C CYS A 145 -53.93 -13.23 -15.75
N ARG A 146 -54.31 -12.01 -15.35
CA ARG A 146 -55.67 -11.46 -15.52
C ARG A 146 -56.13 -11.47 -16.98
N GLU A 147 -55.26 -11.12 -17.92
CA GLU A 147 -55.59 -11.03 -19.35
C GLU A 147 -55.79 -12.42 -19.95
N CYS A 148 -54.87 -13.36 -19.72
CA CYS A 148 -55.00 -14.74 -20.21
C CYS A 148 -56.17 -15.50 -19.54
N LYS A 149 -56.61 -15.07 -18.36
CA LYS A 149 -57.85 -15.55 -17.75
C LYS A 149 -59.09 -15.05 -18.50
N VAL A 150 -59.14 -13.75 -18.83
CA VAL A 150 -60.33 -13.11 -19.44
C VAL A 150 -60.57 -13.56 -20.88
N LEU A 151 -59.52 -13.88 -21.63
CA LEU A 151 -59.63 -14.51 -22.96
C LEU A 151 -60.38 -15.86 -22.95
N ASN A 152 -60.68 -16.40 -21.77
CA ASN A 152 -61.48 -17.62 -21.57
C ASN A 152 -62.91 -17.35 -21.07
N LYS A 153 -63.28 -16.09 -20.79
CA LYS A 153 -64.61 -15.75 -20.27
C LYS A 153 -65.71 -15.93 -21.32
N GLU A 154 -65.35 -15.91 -22.60
CA GLU A 154 -66.23 -16.30 -23.71
C GLU A 154 -66.55 -17.82 -23.72
N ALA A 155 -65.88 -18.63 -22.89
CA ALA A 155 -66.20 -20.04 -22.66
C ALA A 155 -66.87 -20.30 -21.29
N GLN A 156 -67.11 -19.26 -20.48
CA GLN A 156 -67.53 -19.38 -19.07
C GLN A 156 -68.96 -18.87 -18.80
N ASP A 157 -69.77 -18.69 -19.85
CA ASP A 157 -71.18 -18.26 -19.78
C ASP A 157 -72.17 -19.45 -19.75
N VAL A 158 -71.72 -20.63 -19.31
CA VAL A 158 -72.62 -21.74 -18.95
C VAL A 158 -72.20 -22.27 -17.59
N THR A 159 -72.94 -21.85 -16.57
CA THR A 159 -73.35 -22.57 -15.35
C THR A 159 -73.57 -21.55 -14.22
N ASN A 160 -74.60 -20.73 -14.38
CA ASN A 160 -75.47 -20.40 -13.25
C ASN A 160 -76.41 -21.59 -13.13
N GLU A 161 -76.04 -22.61 -12.38
CA GLU A 161 -76.98 -23.48 -11.68
C GLU A 161 -76.20 -24.33 -10.69
N GLU A 162 -76.67 -24.30 -9.45
CA GLU A 162 -76.19 -25.10 -8.33
C GLU A 162 -76.31 -26.57 -8.70
N GLU A 163 -75.21 -27.31 -8.78
CA GLU A 163 -75.20 -28.75 -8.48
C GLU A 163 -73.75 -29.28 -8.39
N ASP A 164 -73.47 -29.93 -7.26
CA ASP A 164 -72.46 -30.96 -7.03
C ASP A 164 -70.99 -30.66 -7.40
N LEU A 165 -70.31 -30.05 -6.42
CA LEU A 165 -68.84 -30.04 -6.29
C LEU A 165 -68.31 -31.44 -5.93
N ASP A 166 -68.42 -32.39 -6.86
CA ASP A 166 -67.62 -33.63 -6.87
C ASP A 166 -66.68 -33.68 -8.08
N ILE A 167 -66.40 -32.52 -8.69
CA ILE A 167 -65.39 -32.35 -9.74
C ILE A 167 -64.02 -32.25 -9.08
N TRP A 168 -63.59 -33.36 -8.49
CA TRP A 168 -62.22 -33.55 -8.06
C TRP A 168 -61.39 -34.13 -9.21
N PHE A 169 -60.32 -33.40 -9.54
CA PHE A 169 -59.05 -33.87 -10.11
C PHE A 169 -58.90 -34.29 -11.57
N ASN A 170 -59.91 -34.20 -12.42
CA ASN A 170 -59.72 -34.56 -13.83
C ASN A 170 -60.11 -33.41 -14.79
N CYS A 171 -59.12 -32.73 -15.35
CA CYS A 171 -59.26 -31.91 -16.56
C CYS A 171 -59.54 -32.79 -17.80
N TYR A 172 -60.57 -33.63 -17.73
CA TYR A 172 -60.98 -34.54 -18.80
C TYR A 172 -62.35 -34.19 -19.40
N ASP A 173 -63.00 -33.14 -18.90
CA ASP A 173 -64.23 -32.62 -19.48
C ASP A 173 -63.88 -31.48 -20.46
N GLU A 174 -64.22 -31.67 -21.74
CA GLU A 174 -63.80 -30.83 -22.88
C GLU A 174 -64.15 -29.33 -22.68
N GLN A 175 -65.14 -29.04 -21.84
CA GLN A 175 -65.63 -27.68 -21.57
C GLN A 175 -64.81 -26.92 -20.51
N TYR A 176 -64.06 -27.60 -19.64
CA TYR A 176 -63.39 -26.99 -18.47
C TYR A 176 -61.86 -27.06 -18.50
N HIS A 177 -61.28 -27.19 -19.70
CA HIS A 177 -59.83 -27.23 -19.81
C HIS A 177 -59.22 -25.86 -19.47
N CYS A 178 -58.29 -25.88 -18.51
CA CYS A 178 -57.39 -24.75 -18.33
C CYS A 178 -56.66 -24.46 -19.66
N PRO A 179 -56.40 -23.19 -20.04
CA PRO A 179 -55.73 -22.88 -21.32
C PRO A 179 -54.42 -23.63 -21.58
N VAL A 180 -53.67 -23.94 -20.51
CA VAL A 180 -52.46 -24.77 -20.59
C VAL A 180 -52.79 -26.23 -20.93
N CYS A 181 -53.80 -26.79 -20.25
CA CYS A 181 -54.30 -28.16 -20.40
C CYS A 181 -54.93 -28.37 -21.79
N ARG A 182 -55.71 -27.39 -22.26
CA ARG A 182 -56.36 -27.40 -23.58
C ARG A 182 -55.34 -27.51 -24.71
N ARG A 183 -54.30 -26.67 -24.67
CA ARG A 183 -53.20 -26.72 -25.65
C ARG A 183 -52.46 -28.04 -25.60
N HIS A 184 -52.26 -28.60 -24.40
CA HIS A 184 -51.64 -29.92 -24.23
C HIS A 184 -52.47 -31.04 -24.87
N CYS A 185 -53.78 -31.10 -24.62
CA CYS A 185 -54.68 -32.07 -25.25
C CYS A 185 -54.74 -31.92 -26.77
N ASN A 186 -54.69 -30.69 -27.28
CA ASN A 186 -54.71 -30.39 -28.72
C ASN A 186 -53.37 -30.63 -29.43
N GLN A 187 -52.32 -31.08 -28.74
CA GLN A 187 -50.96 -31.28 -29.27
C GLN A 187 -50.35 -30.01 -29.90
N GLU A 188 -50.80 -28.83 -29.48
CA GLU A 188 -50.26 -27.54 -29.93
C GLU A 188 -48.95 -27.23 -29.16
N TYR A 189 -47.77 -27.59 -29.70
CA TYR A 189 -46.45 -27.20 -29.14
C TYR A 189 -45.43 -26.82 -30.21
N PRO A 190 -44.49 -25.87 -29.95
CA PRO A 190 -43.55 -25.82 -28.79
C PRO A 190 -43.42 -24.43 -28.10
N LEU A 191 -42.71 -24.16 -26.99
CA LEU A 191 -41.99 -24.88 -25.91
C LEU A 191 -41.66 -23.82 -24.83
N GLY A 192 -41.88 -24.12 -23.56
CA GLY A 192 -41.42 -23.29 -22.45
C GLY A 192 -41.56 -24.06 -21.15
N ASN A 193 -40.60 -24.96 -20.88
CA ASN A 193 -40.38 -25.62 -19.61
C ASN A 193 -41.47 -26.56 -19.05
N LEU A 194 -41.85 -27.59 -19.82
CA LEU A 194 -42.38 -28.84 -19.24
C LEU A 194 -41.39 -29.50 -18.23
N HIS A 195 -40.15 -28.99 -18.15
CA HIS A 195 -39.11 -29.40 -17.22
C HIS A 195 -39.36 -28.98 -15.76
N LEU A 196 -40.30 -28.07 -15.48
CA LEU A 196 -40.55 -27.56 -14.12
C LEU A 196 -41.45 -28.47 -13.27
N LEU A 197 -42.36 -29.25 -13.89
CA LEU A 197 -43.23 -30.17 -13.15
C LEU A 197 -42.47 -31.32 -12.49
N LYS A 198 -41.33 -31.74 -13.08
CA LYS A 198 -40.49 -32.83 -12.52
C LYS A 198 -39.67 -32.39 -11.31
N LYS A 199 -39.25 -31.12 -11.24
CA LYS A 199 -38.47 -30.60 -10.09
C LYS A 199 -39.33 -30.33 -8.85
N VAL A 200 -40.61 -29.99 -9.02
CA VAL A 200 -41.53 -29.81 -7.87
C VAL A 200 -41.79 -31.13 -7.14
N THR A 201 -41.75 -32.27 -7.85
CA THR A 201 -41.90 -33.59 -7.23
C THR A 201 -40.64 -34.03 -6.47
N GLU A 202 -39.43 -33.67 -6.93
CA GLU A 202 -38.17 -34.01 -6.24
C GLU A 202 -37.88 -33.13 -5.01
N ILE A 203 -38.42 -31.91 -4.95
CA ILE A 203 -38.22 -31.00 -3.80
C ILE A 203 -39.18 -31.28 -2.63
N LEU A 204 -40.28 -32.02 -2.87
CA LEU A 204 -41.33 -32.30 -1.88
C LEU A 204 -41.30 -33.72 -1.29
N THR A 205 -40.40 -34.59 -1.73
CA THR A 205 -40.10 -35.86 -1.05
C THR A 205 -38.66 -35.85 -0.53
N PRO A 206 -38.44 -35.57 0.76
CA PRO A 206 -37.18 -35.97 1.39
C PRO A 206 -37.17 -37.49 1.47
N ASP A 207 -36.13 -38.11 0.91
CA ASP A 207 -35.88 -39.55 0.98
C ASP A 207 -36.01 -40.06 2.43
N VAL A 208 -36.80 -41.15 2.55
CA VAL A 208 -36.69 -42.17 3.60
C VAL A 208 -35.62 -43.16 3.16
#